data_AF-A0A350KP54-F1
#
_entry.id   AF-A0A350KP54-F1
#
_cell.length_a   1.000
_cell.length_b   1.000
_cell.length_c   1.000
_cell.angle_alpha   90.00
_cell.angle_beta   90.00
_cell.angle_gamma   90.00
#
_symmetry.space_group_name_H-M   'P 1'
#
loop_
_entity.id
_entity.type
_entity.pdbx_description
1 polymer ?
#
loop_
_entity_poly.entity_id
_entity_poly.type
_entity_poly.pdbx_seq_one_letter_code
_entity_poly.pdbx_strand_id
1 'polypeptide(L)'
;MKRAIILMMDSFGCGEAPDAEAFGDAGADTLGHIAKACAAGKAENGRTGPLKLPNLCKLGLGELYKQCNGEYAPNMEIPVSEIKAVYGYSKEVSKGKDTTSGHWEMAGVPVTFKWGYFPAEYPSFPLDLIDEFCKRANLKGVLGNKAASGTVILEELGEESIKTGMPIVYTSAD
;
A
#
# COMPACT_ATOMS: atom_id res chain seq x y z
N MET A 1 28.55 -7.25 -13.48
CA MET A 1 27.38 -6.36 -13.67
C MET A 1 27.81 -4.94 -13.26
N LYS A 2 27.69 -3.91 -14.10
CA LYS A 2 28.19 -2.54 -13.77
C LYS A 2 27.15 -1.65 -13.07
N ARG A 3 25.85 -1.95 -13.25
CA ARG A 3 24.72 -1.20 -12.69
C ARG A 3 23.56 -2.15 -12.42
N ALA A 4 22.80 -1.89 -11.37
CA ALA A 4 21.50 -2.50 -11.10
C ALA A 4 20.45 -1.37 -11.05
N ILE A 5 19.26 -1.63 -11.58
CA ILE A 5 18.12 -0.70 -11.53
C ILE A 5 16.97 -1.44 -10.86
N ILE A 6 16.49 -0.89 -9.75
CA ILE A 6 15.35 -1.42 -9.00
C ILE A 6 14.16 -0.52 -9.32
N LEU A 7 13.07 -1.13 -9.80
CA LEU A 7 11.80 -0.45 -10.07
C LEU A 7 10.77 -1.02 -9.09
N MET A 8 10.25 -0.16 -8.21
CA MET A 8 9.21 -0.51 -7.24
C MET A 8 7.86 -0.01 -7.75
N MET A 9 6.88 -0.90 -7.88
CA MET A 9 5.48 -0.54 -8.07
C MET A 9 4.82 -0.58 -6.70
N ASP A 10 4.76 0.58 -6.04
CA ASP A 10 4.26 0.69 -4.67
C ASP A 10 2.83 0.15 -4.56
N SER A 11 2.54 -0.59 -3.49
CA SER A 11 1.28 -1.30 -3.19
C SER A 11 0.83 -2.40 -4.18
N PHE A 12 1.61 -2.70 -5.22
CA PHE A 12 1.20 -3.63 -6.28
C PHE A 12 1.44 -5.11 -5.90
N GLY A 13 0.56 -5.65 -5.03
CA GLY A 13 0.54 -7.06 -4.65
C GLY A 13 -0.01 -8.00 -5.72
N CYS A 14 0.35 -9.29 -5.64
CA CYS A 14 -0.04 -10.33 -6.60
C CYS A 14 -0.86 -11.48 -6.00
N GLY A 15 -1.52 -11.23 -4.87
CA GLY A 15 -2.30 -12.20 -4.10
C GLY A 15 -2.01 -12.06 -2.60
N GLU A 16 -2.77 -12.79 -1.78
CA GLU A 16 -2.63 -12.76 -0.33
C GLU A 16 -1.36 -13.49 0.12
N ALA A 17 -0.72 -13.00 1.17
CA ALA A 17 0.37 -13.72 1.82
C ALA A 17 -0.17 -14.86 2.71
N PRO A 18 0.64 -15.90 3.03
CA PRO A 18 0.19 -17.01 3.88
C PRO A 18 -0.28 -16.59 5.29
N ASP A 19 0.12 -15.42 5.76
CA ASP A 19 -0.22 -14.82 7.05
C ASP A 19 -1.19 -13.63 6.94
N ALA A 20 -1.84 -13.44 5.78
CA ALA A 20 -2.77 -12.33 5.54
C ALA A 20 -3.90 -12.23 6.59
N GLU A 21 -4.35 -13.37 7.14
CA GLU A 21 -5.35 -13.40 8.22
C GLU A 21 -4.87 -12.65 9.48
N ALA A 22 -3.58 -12.71 9.81
CA ALA A 22 -3.01 -12.00 10.95
C ALA A 22 -3.03 -10.46 10.78
N PHE A 23 -3.15 -10.00 9.53
CA PHE A 23 -3.27 -8.60 9.15
C PHE A 23 -4.72 -8.18 8.82
N GLY A 24 -5.68 -9.12 8.90
CA GLY A 24 -7.07 -8.89 8.51
C GLY A 24 -7.30 -8.78 7.01
N ASP A 25 -6.36 -9.26 6.19
CA ASP A 25 -6.34 -9.10 4.73
C ASP A 25 -6.67 -10.40 3.98
N ALA A 26 -7.35 -11.36 4.62
CA ALA A 26 -7.74 -12.60 3.95
C ALA A 26 -8.56 -12.31 2.68
N GLY A 27 -8.13 -12.89 1.56
CA GLY A 27 -8.66 -12.68 0.22
C GLY A 27 -8.11 -11.45 -0.53
N ALA A 28 -7.12 -10.74 0.03
CA ALA A 28 -6.53 -9.58 -0.66
C ALA A 28 -5.77 -9.99 -1.93
N ASP A 29 -6.07 -9.34 -3.05
CA ASP A 29 -5.46 -9.61 -4.35
C ASP A 29 -5.50 -8.35 -5.24
N THR A 30 -4.48 -7.50 -5.13
CA THR A 30 -4.45 -6.21 -5.84
C THR A 30 -4.48 -6.39 -7.35
N LEU A 31 -3.51 -7.12 -7.93
CA LEU A 31 -3.44 -7.34 -9.38
C LEU A 31 -4.69 -8.02 -9.92
N GLY A 32 -5.15 -9.12 -9.29
CA GLY A 32 -6.29 -9.88 -9.78
C GLY A 32 -7.60 -9.11 -9.65
N HIS A 33 -7.83 -8.38 -8.55
CA HIS A 33 -9.02 -7.53 -8.42
C HIS A 33 -9.04 -6.38 -9.42
N ILE A 34 -7.90 -5.72 -9.67
CA ILE A 34 -7.80 -4.69 -10.73
C ILE A 34 -8.11 -5.32 -12.10
N ALA A 35 -7.47 -6.44 -12.44
CA ALA A 35 -7.68 -7.11 -13.72
C ALA A 35 -9.15 -7.53 -13.92
N LYS A 36 -9.81 -8.07 -12.88
CA LYS A 36 -11.23 -8.42 -12.87
C LYS A 36 -12.12 -7.18 -13.04
N ALA A 37 -11.85 -6.10 -12.32
CA ALA A 37 -12.61 -4.84 -12.43
C ALA A 37 -12.49 -4.23 -13.83
N CYS A 38 -11.30 -4.22 -14.42
CA CYS A 38 -11.07 -3.79 -15.79
C CYS A 38 -11.85 -4.66 -16.80
N ALA A 39 -11.75 -5.99 -16.70
CA ALA A 39 -12.46 -6.90 -17.59
C ALA A 39 -13.98 -6.75 -17.50
N ALA A 40 -14.51 -6.39 -16.33
CA ALA A 40 -15.92 -6.13 -16.10
C ALA A 40 -16.38 -4.70 -16.48
N GLY A 41 -15.51 -3.86 -17.04
CA GLY A 41 -15.84 -2.49 -17.41
C GLY A 41 -16.14 -1.56 -16.22
N LYS A 42 -15.60 -1.88 -15.03
CA LYS A 42 -15.79 -1.08 -13.80
C LYS A 42 -14.71 -0.02 -13.60
N ALA A 43 -13.70 0.02 -14.46
CA ALA A 43 -12.53 0.90 -14.34
C ALA A 43 -12.33 1.71 -15.62
N GLU A 44 -13.26 2.63 -15.90
CA GLU A 44 -13.38 3.38 -17.17
C GLU A 44 -12.95 4.85 -17.08
N ASN A 45 -12.13 5.21 -16.09
CA ASN A 45 -11.60 6.57 -15.94
C ASN A 45 -10.23 6.68 -16.65
N GLY A 46 -10.17 7.37 -17.80
CA GLY A 46 -8.93 7.56 -18.57
C GLY A 46 -8.38 6.29 -19.25
N ARG A 47 -9.12 5.17 -19.19
CA ARG A 47 -8.82 3.90 -19.85
C ARG A 47 -10.12 3.17 -20.18
N THR A 48 -10.05 2.14 -21.03
CA THR A 48 -11.20 1.26 -21.31
C THR A 48 -10.80 -0.19 -21.56
N GLY A 49 -11.72 -1.12 -21.29
CA GLY A 49 -11.58 -2.54 -21.62
C GLY A 49 -10.77 -3.34 -20.59
N PRO A 50 -10.17 -4.49 -20.96
CA PRO A 50 -9.36 -5.30 -20.05
C PRO A 50 -8.01 -4.65 -19.74
N LEU A 51 -7.40 -5.01 -18.59
CA LEU A 51 -6.06 -4.57 -18.23
C LEU A 51 -5.03 -5.22 -19.18
N LYS A 52 -4.17 -4.42 -19.82
CA LYS A 52 -3.18 -4.88 -20.79
C LYS A 52 -1.77 -4.58 -20.30
N LEU A 53 -1.03 -5.62 -19.89
CA LEU A 53 0.36 -5.51 -19.43
C LEU A 53 1.33 -6.39 -20.24
N PRO A 54 1.32 -6.32 -21.60
CA PRO A 54 2.05 -7.26 -22.44
C PRO A 54 3.56 -7.28 -22.19
N ASN A 55 4.15 -6.12 -21.85
CA ASN A 55 5.58 -6.04 -21.53
C ASN A 55 5.90 -6.74 -20.21
N LEU A 56 5.07 -6.57 -19.17
CA LEU A 56 5.27 -7.25 -17.88
C LEU A 56 4.99 -8.75 -17.99
N CYS A 57 4.00 -9.17 -18.80
CA CYS A 57 3.78 -10.59 -19.08
C CYS A 57 5.01 -11.24 -19.73
N LYS A 58 5.67 -10.57 -20.69
CA LYS A 58 6.93 -11.04 -21.30
C LYS A 58 8.10 -11.08 -20.31
N LEU A 59 8.01 -10.34 -19.21
CA LEU A 59 8.93 -10.42 -18.07
C LEU A 59 8.52 -11.47 -17.03
N GLY A 60 7.37 -12.14 -17.19
CA GLY A 60 6.91 -13.23 -16.33
C GLY A 60 5.78 -12.90 -15.35
N LEU A 61 5.17 -11.71 -15.41
CA LEU A 61 4.10 -11.31 -14.48
C LEU A 61 2.92 -12.29 -14.44
N GLY A 62 2.45 -12.76 -15.59
CA GLY A 62 1.34 -13.72 -15.66
C GLY A 62 1.67 -15.05 -15.00
N GLU A 63 2.88 -15.59 -15.22
CA GLU A 63 3.30 -16.84 -14.60
C GLU A 63 3.55 -16.71 -13.10
N LEU A 64 4.16 -15.61 -12.64
CA LEU A 64 4.36 -15.39 -11.20
C LEU A 64 3.00 -15.31 -10.49
N TYR A 65 2.02 -14.61 -11.09
CA TYR A 65 0.68 -14.52 -10.53
C TYR A 65 0.01 -15.90 -10.48
N LYS A 66 0.12 -16.71 -11.54
CA LYS A 66 -0.41 -18.08 -11.56
C LYS A 66 0.23 -18.97 -10.51
N GLN A 67 1.52 -18.80 -10.24
CA GLN A 67 2.20 -19.54 -9.16
C GLN A 67 1.67 -19.14 -7.78
N CYS A 68 1.32 -17.86 -7.58
CA CYS A 68 0.72 -17.40 -6.32
C CYS A 68 -0.73 -17.89 -6.15
N ASN A 69 -1.54 -17.88 -7.21
CA ASN A 69 -3.00 -18.00 -7.11
C ASN A 69 -3.59 -19.27 -7.74
N GLY A 70 -2.79 -20.07 -8.45
CA GLY A 70 -3.23 -21.28 -9.17
C GLY A 70 -3.84 -21.03 -10.55
N GLU A 71 -4.19 -19.78 -10.87
CA GLU A 71 -4.78 -19.38 -12.16
C GLU A 71 -4.21 -18.05 -12.66
N TYR A 72 -4.39 -17.73 -13.95
CA TYR A 72 -4.00 -16.43 -14.48
C TYR A 72 -5.04 -15.35 -14.10
N ALA A 73 -4.55 -14.15 -13.78
CA ALA A 73 -5.40 -12.97 -13.78
C ALA A 73 -5.96 -12.71 -15.20
N PRO A 74 -7.15 -12.10 -15.34
CA PRO A 74 -7.72 -11.79 -16.64
C PRO A 74 -6.74 -11.09 -17.58
N ASN A 75 -6.63 -11.62 -18.81
CA ASN A 75 -5.81 -11.05 -19.88
C ASN A 75 -4.29 -11.01 -19.58
N MET A 76 -3.78 -11.93 -18.75
CA MET A 76 -2.35 -12.02 -18.40
C MET A 76 -1.63 -13.29 -18.89
N GLU A 77 -2.34 -14.25 -19.49
CA GLU A 77 -1.74 -15.46 -20.05
C GLU A 77 -1.05 -15.16 -21.40
N ILE A 78 0.20 -15.62 -21.54
CA ILE A 78 0.96 -15.59 -22.80
C ILE A 78 1.70 -16.92 -23.00
N PRO A 79 2.12 -17.28 -24.22
CA PRO A 79 2.94 -18.47 -24.44
C PRO A 79 4.25 -18.41 -23.62
N VAL A 80 4.58 -19.49 -22.90
CA VAL A 80 5.81 -19.57 -22.09
C VAL A 80 7.08 -19.30 -22.91
N SER A 81 7.08 -19.66 -24.20
CA SER A 81 8.18 -19.35 -25.14
C SER A 81 8.46 -17.86 -25.34
N GLU A 82 7.48 -16.99 -25.03
CA GLU A 82 7.60 -15.53 -25.12
C GLU A 82 8.20 -14.89 -23.86
N ILE A 83 8.34 -15.62 -22.76
CA ILE A 83 8.93 -15.09 -21.51
C ILE A 83 10.45 -15.00 -21.67
N LYS A 84 11.02 -13.80 -21.45
CA LYS A 84 12.44 -13.51 -21.68
C LYS A 84 13.22 -13.09 -20.44
N ALA A 85 12.65 -13.26 -19.24
CA ALA A 85 13.27 -12.87 -17.98
C ALA A 85 13.14 -13.99 -16.93
N VAL A 86 13.97 -13.90 -15.88
CA VAL A 86 13.76 -14.65 -14.64
C VAL A 86 12.68 -13.93 -13.84
N TYR A 87 11.75 -14.71 -13.31
CA TYR A 87 10.62 -14.21 -12.53
C TYR A 87 10.45 -15.04 -11.27
N GLY A 88 9.74 -14.46 -10.31
CA GLY A 88 9.41 -15.08 -9.04
C GLY A 88 8.55 -14.13 -8.21
N TYR A 89 8.15 -14.59 -7.04
CA TYR A 89 7.45 -13.79 -6.04
C TYR A 89 8.20 -13.90 -4.71
N SER A 90 8.05 -12.88 -3.89
CA SER A 90 8.63 -12.80 -2.54
C SER A 90 7.51 -12.92 -1.51
N LYS A 91 7.85 -13.47 -0.35
CA LYS A 91 7.01 -13.43 0.85
C LYS A 91 7.73 -12.57 1.87
N GLU A 92 7.04 -11.55 2.37
CA GLU A 92 7.59 -10.65 3.37
C GLU A 92 7.80 -11.40 4.69
N VAL A 93 8.92 -11.12 5.36
CA VAL A 93 9.29 -11.70 6.66
C VAL A 93 9.07 -10.70 7.80
N SER A 94 9.07 -9.41 7.47
CA SER A 94 8.76 -8.33 8.38
C SER A 94 7.36 -8.49 8.97
N LYS A 95 7.19 -8.02 10.21
CA LYS A 95 5.91 -8.06 10.94
C LYS A 95 5.05 -6.82 10.74
N GLY A 96 5.45 -5.96 9.80
CA GLY A 96 4.69 -4.81 9.33
C GLY A 96 4.40 -4.96 7.85
N LYS A 97 3.35 -4.29 7.38
CA LYS A 97 2.96 -4.19 5.96
C LYS A 97 3.02 -2.75 5.44
N ASP A 98 3.63 -1.86 6.22
CA ASP A 98 3.81 -0.44 5.89
C ASP A 98 4.93 -0.26 4.87
N THR A 99 4.92 0.89 4.21
CA THR A 99 5.90 1.25 3.19
C THR A 99 7.35 1.11 3.68
N THR A 100 7.63 1.46 4.94
CA THR A 100 9.01 1.48 5.46
C THR A 100 9.54 0.06 5.67
N SER A 101 8.72 -0.82 6.28
CA SER A 101 9.06 -2.22 6.50
C SER A 101 9.45 -2.93 5.20
N GLY A 102 8.64 -2.82 4.15
CA GLY A 102 8.91 -3.48 2.87
C GLY A 102 10.15 -2.93 2.15
N HIS A 103 10.37 -1.61 2.19
CA HIS A 103 11.56 -1.00 1.59
C HIS A 103 12.85 -1.39 2.32
N TRP A 104 12.81 -1.48 3.66
CA TRP A 104 13.96 -1.92 4.46
C TRP A 104 14.26 -3.39 4.23
N GLU A 105 13.25 -4.26 4.16
CA GLU A 105 13.43 -5.67 3.87
C GLU A 105 14.04 -5.89 2.48
N MET A 106 13.58 -5.17 1.46
CA MET A 106 14.18 -5.23 0.11
C MET A 106 15.66 -4.81 0.12
N ALA A 107 16.06 -3.92 1.03
CA ALA A 107 17.45 -3.50 1.23
C ALA A 107 18.25 -4.42 2.17
N GLY A 108 17.65 -5.51 2.68
CA GLY A 108 18.31 -6.50 3.53
C GLY A 108 18.16 -6.26 5.04
N VAL A 109 17.19 -5.45 5.47
CA VAL A 109 16.95 -5.08 6.87
C VAL A 109 15.50 -5.38 7.27
N PRO A 110 15.13 -6.64 7.51
CA PRO A 110 13.75 -6.99 7.85
C PRO A 110 13.33 -6.48 9.24
N VAL A 111 12.11 -5.99 9.35
CA VAL A 111 11.49 -5.51 10.61
C VAL A 111 10.80 -6.69 11.30
N THR A 112 11.58 -7.51 12.01
CA THR A 112 11.07 -8.76 12.63
C THR A 112 10.42 -8.57 14.01
N PHE A 113 10.24 -7.32 14.44
CA PHE A 113 9.62 -6.93 15.71
C PHE A 113 8.29 -6.21 15.47
N LYS A 114 7.42 -6.15 16.48
CA LYS A 114 6.16 -5.40 16.37
C LYS A 114 6.46 -3.91 16.33
N TRP A 115 6.10 -3.26 15.23
CA TRP A 115 6.12 -1.81 15.11
C TRP A 115 4.89 -1.20 15.81
N GLY A 116 4.99 0.06 16.22
CA GLY A 116 3.88 0.80 16.80
C GLY A 116 3.08 1.52 15.72
N TYR A 117 1.80 1.21 15.61
CA TYR A 117 0.85 1.94 14.76
C TYR A 117 -0.14 2.69 15.64
N PHE A 118 -0.65 3.82 15.15
CA PHE A 118 -1.72 4.55 15.82
C PHE A 118 -3.09 4.04 15.33
N PRO A 119 -4.08 3.87 16.21
CA PRO A 119 -5.42 3.48 15.80
C PRO A 119 -6.03 4.52 14.85
N ALA A 120 -6.93 4.08 13.97
CA ALA A 120 -7.56 4.96 13.00
C ALA A 120 -8.54 5.96 13.64
N GLU A 121 -9.17 5.57 14.75
CA GLU A 121 -10.19 6.36 15.42
C GLU A 121 -9.59 7.36 16.40
N TYR A 122 -10.34 8.42 16.70
CA TYR A 122 -9.96 9.35 17.74
C TYR A 122 -10.01 8.69 19.13
N PRO A 123 -8.97 8.85 19.97
CA PRO A 123 -7.69 9.49 19.67
C PRO A 123 -6.72 8.54 18.96
N SER A 124 -6.19 8.93 17.79
CA SER A 124 -5.13 8.18 17.11
C SER A 124 -3.83 8.24 17.91
N PHE A 125 -3.34 9.46 18.15
CA PHE A 125 -2.23 9.74 19.01
C PHE A 125 -2.71 9.85 20.46
N PRO A 126 -2.01 9.22 21.43
CA PRO A 126 -2.30 9.37 22.85
C PRO A 126 -2.40 10.84 23.27
N LEU A 127 -3.36 11.15 24.15
CA LEU A 127 -3.61 12.55 24.56
C LEU A 127 -2.41 13.17 25.27
N ASP A 128 -1.66 12.39 26.05
CA ASP A 128 -0.43 12.83 26.71
C ASP A 128 0.67 13.20 25.70
N LEU A 129 0.78 12.47 24.59
CA LEU A 129 1.66 12.81 23.48
C LEU A 129 1.25 14.14 22.82
N ILE A 130 -0.06 14.32 22.58
CA ILE A 130 -0.61 15.55 22.00
C ILE A 130 -0.43 16.75 22.94
N ASP A 131 -0.66 16.57 24.23
CA ASP A 131 -0.52 17.61 25.25
C ASP A 131 0.94 18.08 25.35
N GLU A 132 1.90 17.14 25.39
CA GLU A 132 3.32 17.47 25.43
C GLU A 132 3.79 18.12 24.12
N PHE A 133 3.28 17.66 22.96
CA PHE A 133 3.50 18.31 21.67
C PHE A 133 3.01 19.77 21.69
N CYS A 134 1.77 20.00 22.12
CA CYS A 134 1.19 21.34 22.21
C CYS A 134 1.99 22.24 23.14
N LYS A 135 2.39 21.72 24.30
CA LYS A 135 3.19 22.45 25.30
C LYS A 135 4.55 22.87 24.73
N ARG A 136 5.27 21.96 24.07
CA ARG A 136 6.61 22.25 23.49
C ARG A 136 6.54 23.19 22.29
N ALA A 137 5.51 23.06 21.47
CA ALA A 137 5.30 23.89 20.30
C ALA A 137 4.54 25.20 20.59
N ASN A 138 4.17 25.45 21.86
CA ASN A 138 3.37 26.60 22.29
C ASN A 138 2.05 26.74 21.49
N LEU A 139 1.36 25.62 21.31
CA LEU A 139 0.08 25.52 20.61
C LEU A 139 -1.08 25.47 21.62
N LYS A 140 -2.21 26.05 21.23
CA LYS A 140 -3.45 26.01 22.05
C LYS A 140 -4.13 24.63 22.04
N GLY A 141 -3.77 23.77 21.11
CA GLY A 141 -4.40 22.48 20.84
C GLY A 141 -4.12 22.02 19.41
N VAL A 142 -4.75 20.92 19.01
CA VAL A 142 -4.73 20.38 17.65
C VAL A 142 -6.15 20.07 17.19
N LEU A 143 -6.34 20.05 15.88
CA LEU A 143 -7.55 19.54 15.23
C LEU A 143 -7.30 18.13 14.68
N GLY A 144 -8.35 17.32 14.60
CA GLY A 144 -8.26 15.96 14.06
C GLY A 144 -7.92 14.92 15.13
N ASN A 145 -6.67 14.46 15.15
CA ASN A 145 -6.19 13.30 15.91
C ASN A 145 -6.93 12.00 15.57
N LYS A 146 -7.09 11.76 14.25
CA LYS A 146 -7.68 10.57 13.65
C LYS A 146 -6.93 10.19 12.37
N ALA A 147 -7.14 8.99 11.83
CA ALA A 147 -6.67 8.64 10.50
C ALA A 147 -7.53 9.30 9.42
N ALA A 148 -6.89 9.81 8.36
CA ALA A 148 -7.57 10.39 7.21
C ALA A 148 -6.60 10.52 6.02
N SER A 149 -7.13 10.61 4.79
CA SER A 149 -6.31 11.08 3.68
C SER A 149 -6.02 12.57 3.84
N GLY A 150 -4.87 13.02 3.31
CA GLY A 150 -4.50 14.43 3.34
C GLY A 150 -5.52 15.35 2.66
N THR A 151 -6.19 14.89 1.61
CA THR A 151 -7.24 15.68 0.94
C THR A 151 -8.49 15.79 1.82
N VAL A 152 -8.96 14.68 2.38
CA VAL A 152 -10.18 14.64 3.19
C VAL A 152 -10.04 15.46 4.47
N ILE A 153 -8.90 15.35 5.17
CA ILE A 153 -8.70 16.08 6.43
C ILE A 153 -8.58 17.59 6.22
N LEU A 154 -8.06 18.01 5.06
CA LEU A 154 -8.01 19.42 4.68
C LEU A 154 -9.39 19.96 4.32
N GLU A 155 -10.19 19.19 3.58
CA GLU A 155 -11.59 19.54 3.30
C GLU A 155 -12.42 19.67 4.58
N GLU A 156 -12.19 18.79 5.56
CA GLU A 156 -12.93 18.78 6.83
C GLU A 156 -12.49 19.89 7.80
N LEU A 157 -11.18 20.08 7.99
CA LEU A 157 -10.63 20.89 9.10
C LEU A 157 -9.81 22.09 8.66
N GLY A 158 -9.59 22.27 7.35
CA GLY A 158 -8.75 23.33 6.79
C GLY A 158 -9.22 24.73 7.17
N GLU A 159 -10.53 25.01 7.04
CA GLU A 159 -11.08 26.31 7.43
C GLU A 159 -10.93 26.59 8.93
N GLU A 160 -11.21 25.60 9.78
CA GLU A 160 -11.11 25.75 11.23
C GLU A 160 -9.66 25.95 11.68
N SER A 161 -8.72 25.24 11.03
CA SER A 161 -7.29 25.43 11.25
C SER A 161 -6.86 26.86 10.94
N ILE A 162 -7.32 27.44 9.82
CA ILE A 162 -7.04 28.84 9.45
C ILE A 162 -7.65 29.81 10.48
N LYS A 163 -8.91 29.59 10.90
CA LYS A 163 -9.61 30.48 11.84
C LYS A 163 -8.97 30.47 13.23
N THR A 164 -8.53 29.32 13.72
CA THR A 164 -8.05 29.13 15.09
C THR A 164 -6.54 29.23 15.23
N GLY A 165 -5.80 28.97 14.15
CA GLY A 165 -4.35 28.76 14.15
C GLY A 165 -3.92 27.42 14.75
N MET A 166 -4.85 26.51 15.05
CA MET A 166 -4.51 25.16 15.51
C MET A 166 -4.10 24.27 14.32
N PRO A 167 -2.99 23.54 14.41
CA PRO A 167 -2.60 22.62 13.35
C PRO A 167 -3.52 21.40 13.30
N ILE A 168 -3.66 20.85 12.11
CA ILE A 168 -4.33 19.57 11.87
C ILE A 168 -3.29 18.46 12.10
N VAL A 169 -3.57 17.58 13.05
CA VAL A 169 -2.76 16.38 13.31
C VAL A 169 -3.58 15.17 12.90
N TYR A 170 -3.02 14.31 12.06
CA TYR A 170 -3.68 13.11 11.55
C TYR A 170 -2.65 12.02 11.26
N THR A 171 -3.12 10.79 11.07
CA THR A 171 -2.29 9.64 10.71
C THR A 171 -2.86 8.91 9.49
N SER A 172 -2.18 7.86 9.06
CA SER A 172 -2.56 6.97 7.98
C SER A 172 -2.80 5.55 8.49
N ALA A 173 -2.98 4.60 7.58
CA ALA A 173 -2.91 3.18 7.92
C ALA A 173 -1.46 2.72 8.14
N ASP A 174 -0.48 3.44 7.57
CA ASP A 174 0.97 3.31 7.83
C ASP A 174 1.38 4.09 9.09
#